data_AF-A0A9Q3UKV5-F1
#
_entry.id   AF-A0A9Q3UKV5-F1
#
_cell.length_a   1.000
_cell.length_b   1.000
_cell.length_c   1.000
_cell.angle_alpha   90.00
_cell.angle_beta   90.00
_cell.angle_gamma   90.00
#
_symmetry.space_group_name_H-M   'P 1'
#
loop_
_entity.id
_entity.type
_entity.pdbx_description
1 polymer ?
#
loop_
_entity_poly.entity_id
_entity_poly.type
_entity_poly.pdbx_seq_one_letter_code
_entity_poly.pdbx_strand_id
1 'polypeptide(L)' 'MDDALQLRLEKALKKHPPGEFHFPQLYGAGWDQLYIGDKVKLGNAFLRLVRLGRFPGVEDTGKKKGGGRVYRKTGR' A
#
# COMPACT_ATOMS: atom_id res chain seq x y z
N MET A 1 8.12 -12.82 -2.95
CA MET A 1 7.46 -11.71 -2.24
C MET A 1 7.85 -11.89 -0.80
N ASP A 2 8.66 -10.99 -0.26
CA ASP A 2 9.19 -11.10 1.10
C ASP A 2 8.03 -11.06 2.10
N ASP A 3 7.78 -12.17 2.79
CA ASP A 3 6.79 -12.26 3.87
C ASP A 3 7.01 -11.16 4.94
N ALA A 4 8.26 -10.75 5.13
CA ALA A 4 8.63 -9.64 6.01
C ALA A 4 8.04 -8.29 5.56
N LEU A 5 7.99 -8.02 4.26
CA LEU A 5 7.38 -6.81 3.72
C LEU A 5 5.87 -6.84 3.92
N GLN A 6 5.23 -7.98 3.66
CA GLN A 6 3.79 -8.13 3.88
C GLN A 6 3.43 -7.85 5.34
N LEU A 7 4.11 -8.50 6.29
CA LEU A 7 3.90 -8.30 7.72
C LEU A 7 4.10 -6.84 8.16
N ARG A 8 5.09 -6.15 7.58
CA ARG A 8 5.31 -4.72 7.84
C ARG A 8 4.15 -3.87 7.35
N LEU A 9 3.66 -4.12 6.14
CA LEU A 9 2.52 -3.40 5.56
C LEU A 9 1.23 -3.68 6.33
N GLU A 10 0.99 -4.92 6.76
CA GLU A 10 -0.15 -5.26 7.61
C GLU A 10 -0.11 -4.50 8.95
N LYS A 11 1.05 -4.43 9.60
CA LYS A 11 1.22 -3.65 10.83
C LYS A 11 0.99 -2.15 10.61
N ALA A 12 1.50 -1.61 9.51
CA ALA A 12 1.29 -0.21 9.15
C ALA A 12 -0.20 0.06 8.89
N LEU A 13 -0.88 -0.81 8.14
CA LEU A 13 -2.31 -0.71 7.85
C LEU A 13 -3.17 -0.79 9.11
N LYS A 14 -2.83 -1.67 10.07
CA LYS A 14 -3.54 -1.75 11.36
C LYS A 14 -3.49 -0.43 12.12
N LYS A 15 -2.36 0.28 12.08
CA LYS A 15 -2.18 1.59 12.73
C LYS A 15 -2.74 2.75 11.93
N HIS A 16 -2.93 2.59 10.62
CA HIS A 16 -3.43 3.66 9.76
C HIS A 16 -4.92 3.92 10.06
N PRO A 17 -5.35 5.18 10.28
CA PRO A 17 -6.78 5.50 10.35
C PRO A 17 -7.52 5.08 9.06
N PRO A 18 -8.81 4.74 9.15
CA PRO A 18 -9.64 4.52 7.96
C PRO A 18 -9.69 5.79 7.10
N GLY A 19 -9.70 5.63 5.77
CA GLY A 19 -9.63 6.76 4.85
C GLY A 19 -8.90 6.46 3.54
N GLU A 20 -8.75 7.48 2.69
CA GLU A 20 -7.95 7.42 1.47
C GLU A 20 -6.48 7.65 1.78
N PHE A 21 -5.59 6.83 1.20
CA PHE A 21 -4.16 6.92 1.40
C PHE A 21 -3.37 6.51 0.15
N HIS A 22 -2.11 6.91 0.10
CA HIS A 22 -1.17 6.50 -0.93
C HIS A 22 -0.22 5.44 -0.40
N PHE A 23 0.14 4.45 -1.23
CA PHE A 23 1.10 3.41 -0.85
C PHE A 23 2.45 3.95 -0.32
N PRO A 24 3.06 4.98 -0.92
CA PRO A 24 4.24 5.66 -0.36
C PRO A 24 4.08 6.10 1.10
N GLN A 25 2.93 6.68 1.46
CA GLN A 25 2.65 7.14 2.83
C GLN A 25 2.57 5.97 3.80
N LEU A 26 2.00 4.83 3.36
CA LEU A 26 1.92 3.62 4.16
C LEU A 26 3.29 2.95 4.34
N TYR A 27 4.12 2.93 3.29
CA TYR A 27 5.47 2.35 3.34
C TYR A 27 6.41 3.16 4.26
N GLY A 28 6.20 4.48 4.31
CA GLY A 28 6.91 5.41 5.18
C GLY A 28 8.26 5.85 4.61
N ALA A 29 9.14 6.39 5.46
CA ALA A 29 10.40 7.05 5.07
C ALA A 29 11.35 6.20 4.21
N GLY A 30 11.25 4.86 4.26
CA GLY A 30 12.03 3.98 3.40
C GLY A 30 11.64 4.08 1.92
N TRP A 31 10.47 4.65 1.60
CA TRP A 31 9.98 4.75 0.23
C TRP A 31 10.89 5.63 -0.63
N ASP A 32 11.25 6.81 -0.14
CA ASP A 32 12.04 7.77 -0.92
C ASP A 32 13.44 7.27 -1.25
N GLN A 33 14.00 6.43 -0.38
CA GLN A 33 15.32 5.80 -0.53
C GLN A 33 15.35 4.67 -1.57
N LEU A 34 14.20 4.17 -2.00
CA LEU A 34 14.13 3.12 -3.01
C LEU A 34 14.40 3.67 -4.41
N TYR A 35 15.07 2.84 -5.23
CA TYR A 35 15.16 3.09 -6.67
C TYR A 35 13.78 3.05 -7.33
N ILE A 36 13.62 3.81 -8.40
CA ILE A 36 12.36 3.91 -9.15
C ILE A 36 11.85 2.52 -9.58
N GLY A 37 12.75 1.62 -9.99
CA GLY A 37 12.41 0.25 -10.34
C GLY A 37 11.77 -0.53 -9.19
N ASP A 38 12.28 -0.37 -7.96
CA ASP A 38 11.74 -1.02 -6.77
C ASP A 38 10.41 -0.41 -6.34
N LYS A 39 10.28 0.92 -6.44
CA LYS A 39 8.99 1.62 -6.23
C LYS A 39 7.90 1.03 -7.12
N VAL A 40 8.19 0.83 -8.41
CA VAL A 40 7.24 0.23 -9.36
C VAL A 40 6.94 -1.24 -9.02
N LYS A 41 7.96 -2.05 -8.74
CA LYS A 41 7.79 -3.45 -8.34
C LYS A 41 6.93 -3.58 -7.09
N LEU A 42 7.23 -2.81 -6.05
CA LEU A 42 6.51 -2.80 -4.77
C LEU A 42 5.06 -2.29 -4.92
N GLY A 43 4.85 -1.25 -5.72
CA GLY A 43 3.50 -0.74 -6.01
C GLY A 43 2.64 -1.79 -6.72
N ASN A 44 3.18 -2.48 -7.71
CA ASN A 44 2.49 -3.58 -8.41
C ASN A 44 2.24 -4.78 -7.50
N ALA A 45 3.24 -5.13 -6.68
CA ALA A 45 3.15 -6.15 -5.65
C ALA A 45 2.00 -5.87 -4.67
N PHE A 46 1.96 -4.66 -4.10
CA PHE A 46 0.93 -4.25 -3.18
C PHE A 46 -0.46 -4.26 -3.83
N LEU A 47 -0.59 -3.71 -5.05
CA LEU A 47 -1.83 -3.74 -5.82
C LEU A 47 -2.35 -5.18 -5.98
N ARG A 48 -1.48 -6.12 -6.33
CA ARG A 48 -1.85 -7.53 -6.49
C ARG A 48 -2.35 -8.12 -5.18
N LEU A 49 -1.68 -7.85 -4.05
CA LEU A 49 -2.09 -8.33 -2.73
C LEU A 49 -3.44 -7.76 -2.29
N VAL A 50 -3.68 -6.47 -2.52
CA VAL A 50 -4.99 -5.82 -2.27
C VAL A 50 -6.08 -6.48 -3.10
N ARG A 51 -5.85 -6.70 -4.40
CA ARG A 51 -6.81 -7.38 -5.29
C ARG A 51 -7.05 -8.85 -4.92
N LEU A 52 -6.07 -9.50 -4.33
CA LEU A 52 -6.20 -10.86 -3.80
C LEU A 52 -6.91 -10.91 -2.43
N GLY A 53 -7.32 -9.77 -1.87
CA GLY A 53 -7.99 -9.70 -0.58
C GLY A 53 -7.07 -10.03 0.61
N ARG A 54 -5.75 -9.91 0.44
CA ARG A 54 -4.77 -10.19 1.52
C ARG A 54 -4.81 -9.17 2.64
N PHE A 55 -5.30 -7.96 2.36
CA PHE A 55 -5.44 -6.89 3.32
C PHE A 55 -6.94 -6.65 3.60
N PRO A 56 -7.51 -7.25 4.66
CA PRO A 56 -8.90 -7.03 5.01
C PRO A 56 -9.13 -5.55 5.35
N GLY A 57 -10.17 -4.97 4.76
CA GLY A 57 -10.49 -3.55 4.91
C GLY A 57 -9.60 -2.62 4.09
N VAL A 58 -8.89 -3.11 3.07
CA VAL A 58 -8.17 -2.26 2.11
C VAL A 58 -8.65 -2.55 0.70
N GLU A 59 -9.01 -1.50 -0.01
CA GLU A 59 -9.53 -1.57 -1.38
C GLU A 59 -8.76 -0.62 -2.30
N ASP A 60 -8.50 -1.09 -3.52
CA ASP A 60 -7.97 -0.23 -4.60
C ASP A 60 -9.13 0.60 -5.15
N THR A 61 -9.03 1.93 -5.03
CA THR A 61 -10.09 2.82 -5.55
C THR A 61 -10.03 2.95 -7.08
N GLY A 62 -8.94 2.50 -7.71
CA GLY A 62 -8.66 2.70 -9.13
C GLY A 62 -8.34 4.15 -9.50
N LYS A 63 -8.47 5.09 -8.56
CA LYS A 63 -8.20 6.51 -8.79
C LYS A 63 -6.71 6.79 -8.68
N LYS A 64 -6.25 7.76 -9.47
CA LYS A 64 -4.93 8.36 -9.34
C LYS A 64 -5.09 9.82 -8.94
N LYS A 65 -4.33 10.25 -7.94
CA LYS A 65 -4.28 11.64 -7.47
C LYS A 65 -2.82 12.01 -7.23
N GLY A 66 -2.38 13.16 -7.74
CA GLY A 66 -1.00 13.62 -7.56
C GLY A 66 0.08 12.68 -8.12
N GLY A 67 -0.21 11.93 -9.20
CA GLY A 67 0.74 11.00 -9.82
C GLY A 67 0.82 9.61 -9.15
N GLY A 68 0.13 9.37 -8.04
CA GLY A 68 0.07 8.07 -7.34
C GLY A 68 -1.32 7.43 -7.36
N ARG A 69 -1.38 6.11 -7.15
CA ARG A 69 -2.65 5.38 -6.92
C ARG A 69 -3.19 5.70 -5.53
N VAL A 70 -4.51 5.83 -5.43
CA VAL A 70 -5.22 6.03 -4.17
C VAL A 70 -5.84 4.70 -3.73
N TYR A 71 -5.54 4.31 -2.51
CA TYR A 71 -6.15 3.17 -1.84
C TYR A 71 -7.10 3.68 -0.77
N ARG A 72 -8.12 2.90 -0.45
CA ARG A 72 -9.07 3.23 0.61
C ARG A 72 -9.03 2.13 1.66
N LYS A 73 -8.82 2.54 2.91
CA LYS A 73 -9.03 1.66 4.06
C LYS A 73 -10.47 1.81 4.55
N THR A 74 -11.26 0.75 4.45
CA THR A 74 -12.57 0.64 5.08
C THR A 74 -12.37 0.16 6.52
N GLY A 75 -12.74 0.98 7.49
CA GLY A 75 -12.66 0.63 8.90
C GLY A 75 -13.74 -0.39 9.22
N ARG A 76 -13.39 -1.66 9.29
CA ARG A 76 -14.26 -2.71 9.81
C ARG A 76 -13.50 -3.60 10.76
#